data_AF-A0A5J4WQW4-F1
#
_entry.id   AF-A0A5J4WQW4-F1
#
_cell.length_a   1.000
_cell.length_b   1.000
_cell.length_c   1.000
_cell.angle_alpha   90.00
_cell.angle_beta   90.00
_cell.angle_gamma   90.00
#
_symmetry.space_group_name_H-M   'P 1'
#
loop_
_entity.id
_entity.type
_entity.pdbx_description
1 polymer ?
#
loop_
_entity_poly.entity_id
_entity_poly.type
_entity_poly.pdbx_seq_one_letter_code
_entity_poly.pdbx_strand_id
1 'polypeptide(L)'
;MNTEKSEIEPIQTLIFLAWEWNLANATVKTKPKKRLLLLHDLYNTKRWIKTRTEIIVKQTAKLIGKKNYLRLQFQEASLFLNTIDHQKAQAARLRGWNTTMIMNKTAIPDINQWRAKFRANIPAQLLQIQPQKTMTTDAASSGWGSTLGRELEMIAMAHGTWNKRYAKLTSNNREIIALTQGLQSFAKTLKNSRVQSLAIRSDNCTAVFDIRKGRTSISLMKEIKKVPQTTEKLRKQIQITDLPVAKNEIADALSRLSRAGDCKLKEKVFQQICHQMNLNPTIDLLSQHFNNLLPRFMSTLRGHGEIAIDALSQTQKQELSWIHPPIPLLPAVLKKFREE
;
A
#
# COMPACT_ATOMS: atom_id res chain seq x y z
N MET A 1 -38.18 25.78 -16.03
CA MET A 1 -37.73 24.80 -15.01
C MET A 1 -38.72 23.65 -15.04
N ASN A 2 -38.28 22.38 -15.12
CA ASN A 2 -39.20 21.23 -15.17
C ASN A 2 -39.63 20.88 -13.75
N THR A 3 -40.77 21.39 -13.31
CA THR A 3 -41.28 21.28 -11.92
C THR A 3 -41.55 19.84 -11.50
N GLU A 4 -41.95 18.95 -12.42
CA GLU A 4 -42.15 17.52 -12.12
C GLU A 4 -40.86 16.76 -11.81
N LYS A 5 -39.71 17.27 -12.26
CA LYS A 5 -38.39 16.65 -12.04
C LYS A 5 -37.53 17.42 -11.04
N SER A 6 -38.04 18.53 -10.52
CA SER A 6 -37.31 19.41 -9.63
C SER A 6 -37.83 19.23 -8.21
N GLU A 7 -36.91 18.92 -7.29
CA GLU A 7 -37.24 18.97 -5.86
C GLU A 7 -37.05 20.40 -5.39
N ILE A 8 -38.15 21.08 -5.05
CA ILE A 8 -38.15 22.48 -4.60
C ILE A 8 -38.11 22.60 -3.08
N GLU A 9 -38.45 21.53 -2.36
CA GLU A 9 -38.36 21.47 -0.90
C GLU A 9 -36.99 20.92 -0.47
N PRO A 10 -36.33 21.52 0.53
CA PRO A 10 -35.05 21.03 1.04
C PRO A 10 -35.19 19.61 1.62
N ILE A 11 -34.54 18.62 0.99
CA ILE A 11 -34.51 17.23 1.47
C ILE A 11 -33.08 16.79 1.80
N GLN A 12 -32.93 16.00 2.86
CA GLN A 12 -31.62 15.50 3.31
C GLN A 12 -31.17 14.22 2.62
N THR A 13 -32.09 13.48 2.00
CA THR A 13 -31.78 12.27 1.23
C THR A 13 -32.50 12.31 -0.11
N LEU A 14 -31.77 12.16 -1.21
CA LEU A 14 -32.34 12.23 -2.56
C LEU A 14 -31.70 11.26 -3.54
N ILE A 15 -32.44 10.89 -4.58
CA ILE A 15 -31.91 10.11 -5.70
C ILE A 15 -31.62 11.06 -6.87
N PHE A 16 -30.35 11.25 -7.19
CA PHE A 16 -29.94 12.10 -8.30
C PHE A 16 -28.83 11.45 -9.12
N LEU A 17 -28.99 11.47 -10.46
CA LEU A 17 -28.09 10.83 -11.43
C LEU A 17 -27.78 9.36 -11.10
N ALA A 18 -28.76 8.63 -10.57
CA ALA A 18 -28.69 7.24 -10.13
C ALA A 18 -27.91 6.96 -8.84
N TRP A 19 -27.41 7.98 -8.15
CA TRP A 19 -26.89 7.85 -6.79
C TRP A 19 -27.96 8.19 -5.75
N GLU A 20 -27.84 7.57 -4.59
CA GLU A 20 -28.55 7.95 -3.38
C GLU A 20 -27.61 8.83 -2.56
N TRP A 21 -27.99 10.09 -2.40
CA TRP A 21 -27.26 11.12 -1.69
C TRP A 21 -27.85 11.24 -0.29
N ASN A 22 -27.00 11.26 0.73
CA ASN A 22 -27.37 11.59 2.09
C ASN A 22 -26.57 12.81 2.51
N LEU A 23 -27.20 13.97 2.44
CA LEU A 23 -26.59 15.28 2.69
C LEU A 23 -26.30 15.49 4.17
N ALA A 24 -27.11 14.92 5.07
CA ALA A 24 -26.90 15.00 6.52
C ALA A 24 -25.54 14.42 6.94
N ASN A 25 -25.12 13.31 6.33
CA ASN A 25 -23.84 12.65 6.61
C ASN A 25 -22.77 12.94 5.55
N ALA A 26 -23.10 13.72 4.52
CA ALA A 26 -22.28 13.95 3.34
C ALA A 26 -21.77 12.64 2.71
N THR A 27 -22.67 11.68 2.51
CA THR A 27 -22.36 10.38 1.90
C THR A 27 -23.10 10.15 0.59
N VAL A 28 -22.53 9.29 -0.25
CA VAL A 28 -23.15 8.86 -1.51
C VAL A 28 -23.00 7.36 -1.71
N LYS A 29 -24.05 6.69 -2.20
CA LYS A 29 -23.98 5.28 -2.59
C LYS A 29 -24.79 5.01 -3.85
N THR A 30 -24.51 3.90 -4.52
CA THR A 30 -25.23 3.49 -5.73
C THR A 30 -26.65 3.08 -5.38
N LYS A 31 -27.65 3.58 -6.13
CA LYS A 31 -29.05 3.22 -5.91
C LYS A 31 -29.32 1.72 -6.15
N PRO A 32 -30.29 1.11 -5.44
CA PRO A 32 -30.58 -0.32 -5.51
C PRO A 32 -30.78 -0.87 -6.93
N LYS A 33 -31.59 -0.21 -7.77
CA LYS A 33 -31.87 -0.67 -9.15
C LYS A 33 -30.61 -0.73 -10.01
N LYS A 34 -29.74 0.28 -9.93
CA LYS A 34 -28.49 0.33 -10.70
C LYS A 34 -27.48 -0.71 -10.20
N ARG A 35 -27.41 -0.90 -8.88
CA ARG A 35 -26.60 -1.91 -8.21
C ARG A 35 -26.96 -3.33 -8.69
N LEU A 36 -28.25 -3.65 -8.80
CA LEU A 36 -28.73 -4.94 -9.32
C LEU A 36 -28.28 -5.18 -10.76
N LEU A 37 -28.38 -4.17 -11.64
CA LEU A 37 -27.90 -4.27 -13.02
C LEU A 37 -26.40 -4.57 -13.09
N LEU A 38 -25.59 -3.88 -12.29
CA LEU A 38 -24.14 -4.11 -12.24
C LEU A 38 -23.81 -5.53 -11.72
N LEU A 39 -24.54 -6.00 -10.70
CA LEU A 39 -24.38 -7.36 -10.18
C LEU A 39 -24.75 -8.42 -11.23
N HIS A 40 -25.81 -8.18 -12.00
CA HIS A 40 -26.23 -9.04 -13.10
C HIS A 40 -25.19 -9.07 -14.22
N ASP A 41 -24.63 -7.91 -14.61
CA ASP A 41 -23.54 -7.85 -15.59
C ASP A 41 -22.33 -8.68 -15.14
N LEU A 42 -21.90 -8.53 -13.88
CA LEU A 42 -20.79 -9.30 -13.31
C LEU A 42 -21.08 -10.79 -13.25
N TYR A 43 -22.33 -11.18 -12.95
CA TYR A 43 -22.76 -12.57 -12.98
C TYR A 43 -22.64 -13.17 -14.39
N ASN A 44 -23.17 -12.48 -15.40
CA ASN A 44 -23.08 -12.92 -16.80
C ASN A 44 -21.64 -12.97 -17.28
N THR A 45 -20.83 -11.97 -16.94
CA THR A 45 -19.39 -11.95 -17.26
C THR A 45 -18.67 -13.16 -16.69
N LYS A 46 -18.95 -13.52 -15.43
CA LYS A 46 -18.40 -14.71 -14.79
C LYS A 46 -18.88 -15.99 -15.48
N ARG A 47 -20.16 -16.06 -15.86
CA ARG A 47 -20.73 -17.20 -16.61
C ARG A 47 -20.00 -17.37 -17.94
N TRP A 48 -19.87 -16.32 -18.74
CA TRP A 48 -19.17 -16.35 -20.03
C TRP A 48 -17.73 -16.81 -19.93
N ILE A 49 -16.99 -16.36 -18.90
CA ILE A 49 -15.61 -16.83 -18.66
C ILE A 49 -15.58 -18.33 -18.37
N LYS A 50 -16.53 -18.84 -17.56
CA LYS A 50 -16.60 -20.26 -17.21
C LYS A 50 -16.93 -21.13 -18.42
N THR A 51 -17.86 -20.68 -19.26
CA THR A 51 -18.31 -21.41 -20.46
C THR A 51 -17.44 -21.14 -21.69
N ARG A 52 -16.37 -20.34 -21.56
CA ARG A 52 -15.51 -19.87 -22.67
C ARG A 52 -16.30 -19.27 -23.83
N THR A 53 -17.39 -18.57 -23.51
CA THR A 53 -18.25 -17.92 -24.50
C THR A 53 -17.48 -16.83 -25.23
N GLU A 54 -17.63 -16.79 -26.55
CA GLU A 54 -17.14 -15.72 -27.39
C GLU A 54 -17.99 -14.46 -27.23
N ILE A 55 -17.35 -13.32 -26.99
CA ILE A 55 -18.01 -12.03 -26.76
C ILE A 55 -17.40 -10.98 -27.67
N ILE A 56 -18.23 -10.13 -28.26
CA ILE A 56 -17.76 -9.01 -29.08
C ILE A 56 -16.96 -8.03 -28.21
N VAL A 57 -15.79 -7.60 -28.68
CA VAL A 57 -14.89 -6.68 -27.97
C VAL A 57 -15.61 -5.39 -27.54
N LYS A 58 -16.49 -4.84 -28.37
CA LYS A 58 -17.37 -3.69 -28.03
C LYS A 58 -18.29 -3.94 -26.83
N GLN A 59 -18.84 -5.15 -26.67
CA GLN A 59 -19.70 -5.46 -25.51
C GLN A 59 -18.88 -5.42 -24.21
N THR A 60 -17.66 -5.96 -24.24
CA THR A 60 -16.71 -5.87 -23.12
C THR A 60 -16.33 -4.42 -22.82
N ALA A 61 -16.13 -3.60 -23.85
CA ALA A 61 -15.87 -2.16 -23.70
C ALA A 61 -17.03 -1.42 -23.02
N LYS A 62 -18.28 -1.75 -23.37
CA LYS A 62 -19.48 -1.19 -22.75
C LYS A 62 -19.57 -1.52 -21.26
N LEU A 63 -19.17 -2.74 -20.86
CA LEU A 63 -19.08 -3.13 -19.46
C LEU A 63 -18.04 -2.29 -18.71
N ILE A 64 -16.83 -2.15 -19.27
CA ILE A 64 -15.74 -1.37 -18.67
C ILE A 64 -16.10 0.12 -18.58
N GLY A 65 -16.80 0.65 -19.58
CA GLY A 65 -17.26 2.04 -19.62
C GLY A 65 -18.16 2.41 -18.43
N LYS A 66 -18.81 1.43 -17.79
CA LYS A 66 -19.60 1.65 -16.57
C LYS A 66 -18.74 2.10 -15.38
N LYS A 67 -17.40 2.02 -15.44
CA LYS A 67 -16.51 2.48 -14.37
C LYS A 67 -16.62 3.98 -14.07
N ASN A 68 -16.91 4.81 -15.08
CA ASN A 68 -17.04 6.26 -14.87
C ASN A 68 -18.15 6.59 -13.86
N TYR A 69 -19.25 5.83 -13.91
CA TYR A 69 -20.35 5.93 -12.97
C TYR A 69 -19.97 5.50 -11.54
N LEU A 70 -19.01 4.59 -11.41
CA LEU A 70 -18.55 4.07 -10.12
C LEU A 70 -17.62 5.05 -9.40
N ARG A 71 -16.95 5.96 -10.11
CA ARG A 71 -15.89 6.83 -9.56
C ARG A 71 -16.32 7.69 -8.40
N LEU A 72 -17.61 8.06 -8.34
CA LEU A 72 -18.13 8.89 -7.27
C LEU A 72 -18.19 8.13 -5.93
N GLN A 73 -18.57 6.84 -5.96
CA GLN A 73 -18.63 6.01 -4.75
C GLN A 73 -17.33 5.24 -4.48
N PHE A 74 -16.65 4.78 -5.53
CA PHE A 74 -15.46 3.94 -5.42
C PHE A 74 -14.28 4.71 -6.00
N GLN A 75 -13.39 5.23 -5.14
CA GLN A 75 -12.20 5.98 -5.57
C GLN A 75 -11.32 5.14 -6.51
N GLU A 76 -11.26 3.84 -6.26
CA GLU A 76 -10.55 2.83 -7.06
C GLU A 76 -11.36 2.31 -8.25
N ALA A 77 -12.42 2.98 -8.69
CA ALA A 77 -13.15 2.61 -9.91
C ALA A 77 -12.26 2.58 -11.16
N SER A 78 -11.11 3.26 -11.16
CA SER A 78 -10.09 3.10 -12.21
C SER A 78 -9.51 1.69 -12.28
N LEU A 79 -9.56 0.93 -11.18
CA LEU A 79 -9.17 -0.47 -11.08
C LEU A 79 -10.31 -1.44 -11.45
N PHE A 80 -11.46 -0.90 -11.88
CA PHE A 80 -12.63 -1.69 -12.26
C PHE A 80 -12.34 -2.57 -13.47
N LEU A 81 -12.35 -3.89 -13.23
CA LEU A 81 -12.16 -4.92 -14.26
C LEU A 81 -10.90 -4.73 -15.13
N ASN A 82 -9.80 -4.18 -14.59
CA ASN A 82 -8.60 -3.91 -15.39
C ASN A 82 -8.00 -5.15 -16.06
N THR A 83 -8.10 -6.33 -15.43
CA THR A 83 -7.69 -7.58 -16.07
C THR A 83 -8.46 -7.83 -17.37
N ILE A 84 -9.76 -7.50 -17.37
CA ILE A 84 -10.62 -7.58 -18.56
C ILE A 84 -10.31 -6.44 -19.53
N ASP A 85 -10.06 -5.22 -19.04
CA ASP A 85 -9.69 -4.07 -19.87
C ASP A 85 -8.42 -4.34 -20.68
N HIS A 86 -7.42 -4.96 -20.05
CA HIS A 86 -6.21 -5.39 -20.74
C HIS A 86 -6.49 -6.46 -21.80
N GLN A 87 -7.21 -7.54 -21.46
CA GLN A 87 -7.56 -8.59 -22.43
C GLN A 87 -8.35 -8.03 -23.61
N LYS A 88 -9.30 -7.11 -23.34
CA LYS A 88 -10.05 -6.38 -24.36
C LYS A 88 -9.13 -5.53 -25.22
N ALA A 89 -8.24 -4.73 -24.63
CA ALA A 89 -7.32 -3.87 -25.37
C ALA A 89 -6.40 -4.68 -26.29
N GLN A 90 -5.90 -5.82 -25.83
CA GLN A 90 -5.11 -6.73 -26.64
C GLN A 90 -5.93 -7.32 -27.80
N ALA A 91 -7.16 -7.77 -27.55
CA ALA A 91 -8.03 -8.29 -28.61
C ALA A 91 -8.37 -7.21 -29.65
N ALA A 92 -8.74 -6.01 -29.19
CA ALA A 92 -9.03 -4.87 -30.05
C ALA A 92 -7.84 -4.50 -30.94
N ARG A 93 -6.62 -4.49 -30.38
CA ARG A 93 -5.39 -4.17 -31.10
C ARG A 93 -5.06 -5.20 -32.17
N LEU A 94 -5.22 -6.49 -31.86
CA LEU A 94 -4.80 -7.58 -32.76
C LEU A 94 -5.84 -7.90 -33.84
N ARG A 95 -7.13 -7.74 -33.54
CA ARG A 95 -8.22 -8.24 -34.40
C ARG A 95 -9.29 -7.19 -34.73
N GLY A 96 -9.31 -6.06 -34.04
CA GLY A 96 -10.29 -4.99 -34.25
C GLY A 96 -11.45 -4.99 -33.25
N TRP A 97 -12.31 -3.97 -33.33
CA TRP A 97 -13.38 -3.75 -32.35
C TRP A 97 -14.64 -4.60 -32.56
N ASN A 98 -14.88 -5.04 -33.79
CA ASN A 98 -16.07 -5.83 -34.15
C ASN A 98 -15.87 -7.34 -33.98
N THR A 99 -14.66 -7.78 -33.62
CA THR A 99 -14.37 -9.21 -33.47
C THR A 99 -14.78 -9.73 -32.11
N THR A 100 -14.81 -11.06 -31.98
CA THR A 100 -15.02 -11.75 -30.72
C THR A 100 -13.72 -11.95 -29.95
N MET A 101 -13.84 -12.12 -28.64
CA MET A 101 -12.76 -12.51 -27.74
C MET A 101 -13.30 -13.50 -26.70
N ILE A 102 -12.41 -14.38 -26.22
CA ILE A 102 -12.67 -15.25 -25.07
C ILE A 102 -11.89 -14.69 -23.89
N MET A 103 -12.60 -14.38 -22.80
CA MET A 103 -11.98 -13.89 -21.58
C MET A 103 -11.32 -15.03 -20.79
N ASN A 104 -10.13 -14.77 -20.25
CA ASN A 104 -9.38 -15.74 -19.45
C ASN A 104 -9.92 -15.76 -17.99
N LYS A 105 -9.88 -16.96 -17.38
CA LYS A 105 -10.19 -17.22 -15.96
C LYS A 105 -9.41 -16.34 -14.98
N THR A 106 -8.28 -15.74 -15.39
CA THR A 106 -7.52 -14.75 -14.59
C THR A 106 -8.34 -13.53 -14.17
N ALA A 107 -9.45 -13.22 -14.85
CA ALA A 107 -10.35 -12.12 -14.48
C ALA A 107 -11.37 -12.48 -13.37
N ILE A 108 -11.55 -13.76 -13.03
CA ILE A 108 -12.53 -14.21 -12.03
C ILE A 108 -12.29 -13.58 -10.64
N PRO A 109 -11.06 -13.48 -10.12
CA PRO A 109 -10.80 -12.82 -8.83
C PRO A 109 -11.28 -11.37 -8.81
N ASP A 110 -11.01 -10.61 -9.87
CA ASP A 110 -11.45 -9.20 -10.00
C ASP A 110 -12.98 -9.10 -9.97
N ILE A 111 -13.68 -9.97 -10.72
CA ILE A 111 -15.15 -10.01 -10.74
C ILE A 111 -15.70 -10.32 -9.35
N ASN A 112 -15.12 -11.30 -8.64
CA ASN A 112 -15.57 -11.67 -7.30
C ASN A 112 -15.37 -10.51 -6.32
N GLN A 113 -14.23 -9.83 -6.38
CA GLN A 113 -13.93 -8.66 -5.54
C GLN A 113 -14.95 -7.53 -5.77
N TRP A 114 -15.24 -7.20 -7.04
CA TRP A 114 -16.22 -6.17 -7.36
C TRP A 114 -17.66 -6.57 -7.00
N ARG A 115 -18.01 -7.85 -7.14
CA ARG A 115 -19.30 -8.37 -6.68
C ARG A 115 -19.46 -8.23 -5.17
N ALA A 116 -18.40 -8.46 -4.39
CA ALA A 116 -18.41 -8.24 -2.94
C ALA A 116 -18.61 -6.74 -2.61
N LYS A 117 -17.89 -5.83 -3.27
CA LYS A 117 -18.06 -4.38 -3.10
C LYS A 117 -19.48 -3.90 -3.42
N PHE A 118 -20.05 -4.34 -4.54
CA PHE A 118 -21.42 -3.97 -4.90
C PHE A 118 -22.46 -4.55 -3.96
N ARG A 119 -22.22 -5.74 -3.37
CA ARG A 119 -23.11 -6.29 -2.33
C ARG A 119 -23.06 -5.46 -1.05
N ALA A 120 -21.86 -5.14 -0.59
CA ALA A 120 -21.67 -4.34 0.62
C ALA A 120 -22.24 -2.92 0.45
N ASN A 121 -22.10 -2.32 -0.74
CA ASN A 121 -22.59 -0.98 -1.10
C ASN A 121 -22.28 0.08 -0.04
N ILE A 122 -21.06 0.02 0.51
CA ILE A 122 -20.59 0.95 1.54
C ILE A 122 -20.66 2.37 0.95
N PRO A 123 -21.29 3.33 1.64
CA PRO A 123 -21.33 4.71 1.19
C PRO A 123 -19.93 5.33 1.15
N ALA A 124 -19.70 6.20 0.17
CA ALA A 124 -18.49 7.01 0.11
C ALA A 124 -18.69 8.29 0.90
N GLN A 125 -17.70 8.65 1.71
CA GLN A 125 -17.65 9.94 2.38
C GLN A 125 -17.21 11.02 1.38
N LEU A 126 -18.01 12.07 1.22
CA LEU A 126 -17.71 13.17 0.30
C LEU A 126 -16.78 14.22 0.90
N LEU A 127 -16.82 14.38 2.23
CA LEU A 127 -15.97 15.33 2.93
C LEU A 127 -14.52 14.84 2.96
N GLN A 128 -13.60 15.73 2.58
CA GLN A 128 -12.17 15.48 2.74
C GLN A 128 -11.72 15.97 4.11
N ILE A 129 -11.25 15.02 4.91
CA ILE A 129 -10.70 15.25 6.23
C ILE A 129 -9.21 15.54 6.06
N GLN A 130 -8.75 16.64 6.65
CA GLN A 130 -7.34 17.01 6.63
C GLN A 130 -6.49 15.88 7.23
N PRO A 131 -5.38 15.48 6.58
CA PRO A 131 -4.50 14.44 7.09
C PRO A 131 -3.96 14.77 8.48
N GLN A 132 -4.13 13.85 9.43
CA GLN A 132 -3.66 14.01 10.82
C GLN A 132 -2.33 13.29 11.07
N LYS A 133 -1.93 12.42 10.14
CA LYS A 133 -0.63 11.75 10.08
C LYS A 133 -0.13 11.78 8.65
N THR A 134 1.18 11.73 8.52
CA THR A 134 1.86 11.67 7.23
C THR A 134 2.77 10.46 7.22
N MET A 135 2.65 9.64 6.18
CA MET A 135 3.59 8.59 5.85
C MET A 135 4.43 9.07 4.67
N THR A 136 5.75 9.05 4.77
CA THR A 136 6.64 9.26 3.62
C THR A 136 7.26 7.93 3.19
N THR A 137 7.55 7.78 1.90
CA THR A 137 8.14 6.55 1.34
C THR A 137 9.19 6.90 0.31
N ASP A 138 10.18 6.02 0.18
CA ASP A 138 11.25 6.12 -0.82
C ASP A 138 11.73 4.73 -1.25
N ALA A 139 12.20 4.60 -2.49
CA ALA A 139 12.77 3.38 -3.04
C ALA A 139 14.12 3.57 -3.76
N ALA A 140 15.21 3.20 -3.08
CA ALA A 140 16.52 3.04 -3.71
C ALA A 140 16.68 1.70 -4.45
N SER A 141 17.85 1.49 -5.06
CA SER A 141 18.20 0.22 -5.70
C SER A 141 18.41 -0.93 -4.71
N SER A 142 18.71 -0.60 -3.46
CA SER A 142 19.09 -1.54 -2.41
C SER A 142 17.93 -1.95 -1.51
N GLY A 143 16.97 -1.06 -1.31
CA GLY A 143 15.81 -1.29 -0.45
C GLY A 143 14.75 -0.21 -0.57
N TRP A 144 13.83 -0.23 0.38
CA TRP A 144 12.80 0.78 0.58
C TRP A 144 12.85 1.32 1.99
N GLY A 145 12.43 2.56 2.13
CA GLY A 145 12.32 3.26 3.40
C GLY A 145 10.95 3.91 3.51
N SER A 146 10.44 3.98 4.73
CA SER A 146 9.16 4.60 5.02
C SER A 146 9.13 5.17 6.43
N THR A 147 8.56 6.35 6.58
CA THR A 147 8.38 6.99 7.88
C THR A 147 6.90 7.25 8.13
N LEU A 148 6.48 7.27 9.39
CA LEU A 148 5.16 7.70 9.82
C LEU A 148 5.36 8.76 10.90
N GLY A 149 4.79 9.94 10.67
CA GLY A 149 4.85 11.05 11.61
C GLY A 149 3.52 11.78 11.77
N ARG A 150 3.51 12.72 12.71
CA ARG A 150 2.45 13.71 12.93
C ARG A 150 3.15 15.07 13.04
N GLU A 151 2.89 15.95 12.07
CA GLU A 151 3.58 17.25 11.98
C GLU A 151 5.11 17.07 11.99
N LEU A 152 5.80 17.52 13.04
CA LEU A 152 7.26 17.36 13.22
C LEU A 152 7.64 16.11 14.05
N GLU A 153 6.67 15.43 14.66
CA GLU A 153 6.92 14.27 15.51
C GLU A 153 7.04 12.98 14.67
N MET A 154 8.16 12.28 14.81
CA MET A 154 8.37 10.96 14.22
C MET A 154 7.74 9.88 15.10
N ILE A 155 6.80 9.10 14.55
CA ILE A 155 6.07 8.06 15.28
C ILE A 155 6.67 6.67 15.05
N ALA A 156 7.01 6.36 13.80
CA ALA A 156 7.57 5.07 13.43
C ALA A 156 8.36 5.16 12.13
N MET A 157 9.33 4.27 11.97
CA MET A 157 10.09 4.08 10.75
C MET A 157 10.06 2.60 10.35
N ALA A 158 10.10 2.35 9.05
CA ALA A 158 10.17 1.02 8.49
C ALA A 158 11.09 1.04 7.28
N HIS A 159 11.88 -0.01 7.10
CA HIS A 159 12.70 -0.19 5.93
C HIS A 159 12.86 -1.67 5.62
N GLY A 160 13.39 -1.98 4.46
CA GLY A 160 13.75 -3.35 4.11
C GLY A 160 14.46 -3.45 2.78
N THR A 161 15.15 -4.56 2.57
CA THR A 161 15.86 -4.85 1.32
C THR A 161 14.93 -5.42 0.25
N TRP A 162 15.28 -5.19 -1.02
CA TRP A 162 14.57 -5.84 -2.12
C TRP A 162 14.93 -7.31 -2.24
N ASN A 163 13.94 -8.16 -2.48
CA ASN A 163 14.20 -9.48 -3.03
C ASN A 163 14.70 -9.37 -4.50
N LYS A 164 15.31 -10.45 -5.02
CA LYS A 164 15.85 -10.48 -6.40
C LYS A 164 14.85 -10.07 -7.49
N ARG A 165 13.55 -10.27 -7.26
CA ARG A 165 12.49 -9.91 -8.20
C ARG A 165 12.22 -8.41 -8.20
N TYR A 166 12.12 -7.79 -7.03
CA TYR A 166 11.83 -6.36 -6.89
C TYR A 166 13.06 -5.49 -7.17
N ALA A 167 14.26 -6.00 -6.90
CA ALA A 167 15.51 -5.29 -7.21
C ALA A 167 15.64 -4.97 -8.72
N LYS A 168 15.11 -5.85 -9.59
CA LYS A 168 15.12 -5.71 -11.06
C LYS A 168 14.02 -4.81 -11.62
N LEU A 169 13.12 -4.28 -10.79
CA LEU A 169 12.09 -3.37 -11.24
C LEU A 169 12.66 -1.97 -11.51
N THR A 170 11.98 -1.21 -12.36
CA THR A 170 12.27 0.21 -12.59
C THR A 170 12.09 1.01 -11.29
N SER A 171 12.71 2.18 -11.20
CA SER A 171 12.58 3.07 -10.02
C SER A 171 11.10 3.35 -9.70
N ASN A 172 10.30 3.84 -10.66
CA ASN A 172 8.86 4.09 -10.46
C ASN A 172 8.09 2.87 -9.93
N ASN A 173 8.45 1.68 -10.44
CA ASN A 173 7.82 0.44 -9.99
C ASN A 173 8.20 0.10 -8.54
N ARG A 174 9.45 0.33 -8.14
CA ARG A 174 9.88 0.13 -6.75
C ARG A 174 9.23 1.13 -5.79
N GLU A 175 9.03 2.38 -6.21
CA GLU A 175 8.29 3.39 -5.43
C GLU A 175 6.87 2.94 -5.10
N ILE A 176 6.15 2.39 -6.08
CA ILE A 176 4.81 1.83 -5.87
C ILE A 176 4.84 0.70 -4.82
N ILE A 177 5.88 -0.15 -4.84
CA ILE A 177 6.04 -1.22 -3.84
C ILE A 177 6.45 -0.68 -2.47
N ALA A 178 7.34 0.32 -2.40
CA ALA A 178 7.74 0.95 -1.15
C ALA A 178 6.54 1.53 -0.42
N LEU A 179 5.62 2.16 -1.17
CA LEU A 179 4.37 2.69 -0.63
C LEU A 179 3.49 1.59 -0.02
N THR A 180 3.30 0.47 -0.73
CA THR A 180 2.46 -0.62 -0.21
C THR A 180 3.11 -1.30 0.99
N GLN A 181 4.44 -1.44 1.00
CA GLN A 181 5.17 -1.98 2.15
C GLN A 181 5.12 -1.06 3.37
N GLY A 182 5.35 0.24 3.22
CA GLY A 182 5.21 1.21 4.31
C GLY A 182 3.81 1.18 4.93
N LEU A 183 2.77 1.17 4.09
CA LEU A 183 1.39 1.09 4.56
C LEU A 183 1.10 -0.21 5.33
N GLN A 184 1.69 -1.32 4.91
CA GLN A 184 1.56 -2.61 5.60
C GLN A 184 2.30 -2.60 6.94
N SER A 185 3.53 -2.09 6.99
CA SER A 185 4.32 -2.00 8.22
C SER A 185 3.63 -1.17 9.29
N PHE A 186 2.92 -0.11 8.89
CA PHE A 186 2.20 0.75 9.83
C PHE A 186 0.73 0.38 10.03
N ALA A 187 0.23 -0.71 9.42
CA ALA A 187 -1.19 -1.05 9.47
C ALA A 187 -1.72 -1.22 10.91
N LYS A 188 -0.95 -1.85 11.81
CA LYS A 188 -1.33 -2.03 13.22
C LYS A 188 -1.36 -0.69 13.97
N THR A 189 -0.32 0.12 13.81
CA THR A 189 -0.21 1.46 14.41
C THR A 189 -1.34 2.38 13.93
N LEU A 190 -1.66 2.32 12.64
CA LEU A 190 -2.77 3.05 12.06
C LEU A 190 -4.09 2.52 12.64
N LYS A 191 -4.34 1.22 12.66
CA LYS A 191 -5.57 0.64 13.20
C LYS A 191 -5.85 1.07 14.66
N ASN A 192 -4.81 1.16 15.48
CA ASN A 192 -4.96 1.53 16.90
C ASN A 192 -5.04 3.05 17.14
N SER A 193 -4.71 3.86 16.14
CA SER A 193 -4.79 5.32 16.26
C SER A 193 -6.18 5.86 15.94
N ARG A 194 -6.63 6.87 16.69
CA ARG A 194 -7.92 7.56 16.51
C ARG A 194 -7.98 8.48 15.26
N VAL A 195 -6.96 8.48 14.40
CA VAL A 195 -6.93 9.35 13.23
C VAL A 195 -7.83 8.83 12.12
N GLN A 196 -8.55 9.75 11.48
CA GLN A 196 -9.50 9.47 10.41
C GLN A 196 -8.86 9.60 9.02
N SER A 197 -7.79 10.39 8.89
CA SER A 197 -7.14 10.68 7.61
C SER A 197 -5.61 10.56 7.69
N LEU A 198 -5.02 9.98 6.64
CA LEU A 198 -3.58 9.76 6.46
C LEU A 198 -3.14 10.33 5.11
N ALA A 199 -2.08 11.14 5.12
CA ALA A 199 -1.35 11.51 3.91
C ALA A 199 -0.26 10.47 3.66
N ILE A 200 -0.12 10.03 2.42
CA ILE A 200 1.00 9.23 1.94
C ILE A 200 1.75 10.06 0.91
N ARG A 201 3.06 10.19 1.11
CA ARG A 201 3.91 11.11 0.38
C ARG A 201 5.10 10.39 -0.22
N SER A 202 5.40 10.69 -1.47
CA SER A 202 6.58 10.21 -2.21
C SER A 202 7.09 11.34 -3.09
N ASP A 203 8.39 11.36 -3.32
CA ASP A 203 9.03 12.30 -4.23
C ASP A 203 8.90 11.90 -5.71
N ASN A 204 8.57 10.64 -5.98
CA ASN A 204 8.30 10.17 -7.34
C ASN A 204 6.87 10.53 -7.79
N CYS A 205 6.76 11.70 -8.41
CA CYS A 205 5.49 12.21 -8.94
C CYS A 205 4.84 11.27 -9.97
N THR A 206 5.65 10.48 -10.71
CA THR A 206 5.12 9.50 -11.66
C THR A 206 4.43 8.35 -10.94
N ALA A 207 5.05 7.82 -9.88
CA ALA A 207 4.47 6.77 -9.06
C ALA A 207 3.18 7.26 -8.36
N VAL A 208 3.19 8.47 -7.82
CA VAL A 208 1.98 9.09 -7.22
C VAL A 208 0.88 9.24 -8.26
N PHE A 209 1.19 9.73 -9.45
CA PHE A 209 0.22 9.86 -10.55
C PHE A 209 -0.36 8.50 -10.95
N ASP A 210 0.49 7.49 -11.14
CA ASP A 210 0.11 6.14 -11.55
C ASP A 210 -0.82 5.48 -10.53
N ILE A 211 -0.52 5.62 -9.23
CA ILE A 211 -1.38 5.10 -8.16
C ILE A 211 -2.71 5.83 -8.12
N ARG A 212 -2.71 7.17 -8.15
CA ARG A 212 -3.93 7.98 -8.12
C ARG A 212 -4.84 7.70 -9.31
N LYS A 213 -4.28 7.45 -10.49
CA LYS A 213 -5.04 7.13 -11.71
C LYS A 213 -5.32 5.64 -11.86
N GLY A 214 -4.74 4.77 -11.03
CA GLY A 214 -4.81 3.31 -11.18
C GLY A 214 -4.22 2.83 -12.51
N ARG A 215 -3.18 3.53 -13.01
CA ARG A 215 -2.49 3.23 -14.27
C ARG A 215 -1.16 2.57 -13.93
N THR A 216 -1.03 1.28 -14.20
CA THR A 216 0.25 0.57 -14.02
C THR A 216 0.28 -0.70 -14.87
N SER A 217 1.44 -1.34 -14.89
CA SER A 217 1.63 -2.65 -15.51
C SER A 217 0.81 -3.74 -14.79
N ILE A 218 0.40 -4.78 -15.53
CA ILE A 218 -0.35 -5.92 -14.95
C ILE A 218 0.38 -6.56 -13.76
N SER A 219 1.71 -6.59 -13.81
CA SER A 219 2.53 -7.18 -12.74
C SER A 219 2.39 -6.43 -11.41
N LEU A 220 2.18 -5.10 -11.45
CA LEU A 220 2.01 -4.25 -10.27
C LEU A 220 0.57 -3.95 -9.90
N MET A 221 -0.38 -4.29 -10.76
CA MET A 221 -1.80 -4.13 -10.48
C MET A 221 -2.24 -4.80 -9.18
N LYS A 222 -1.66 -5.95 -8.84
CA LYS A 222 -1.92 -6.64 -7.57
C LYS A 222 -1.46 -5.82 -6.36
N GLU A 223 -0.39 -5.06 -6.52
CA GLU A 223 0.23 -4.24 -5.49
C GLU A 223 -0.57 -2.96 -5.27
N ILE A 224 -0.91 -2.24 -6.35
CA ILE A 224 -1.77 -1.05 -6.25
C ILE A 224 -3.13 -1.38 -5.62
N LYS A 225 -3.70 -2.56 -5.91
CA LYS A 225 -4.95 -3.02 -5.28
C LYS A 225 -4.86 -3.18 -3.76
N LYS A 226 -3.66 -3.36 -3.18
CA LYS A 226 -3.48 -3.44 -1.73
C LYS A 226 -3.76 -2.11 -1.03
N VAL A 227 -3.55 -0.98 -1.70
CA VAL A 227 -3.79 0.36 -1.13
C VAL A 227 -5.27 0.57 -0.76
N PRO A 228 -6.23 0.49 -1.71
CA PRO A 228 -7.65 0.63 -1.37
C PRO A 228 -8.13 -0.48 -0.44
N GLN A 229 -7.66 -1.73 -0.58
CA GLN A 229 -8.00 -2.81 0.34
C GLN A 229 -7.57 -2.52 1.79
N THR A 230 -6.40 -1.92 1.97
CA THR A 230 -5.90 -1.54 3.30
C THR A 230 -6.65 -0.33 3.82
N THR A 231 -6.96 0.64 2.95
CA THR A 231 -7.82 1.81 3.25
C THR A 231 -9.17 1.37 3.82
N GLU A 232 -9.86 0.44 3.14
CA GLU A 232 -11.15 -0.12 3.56
C GLU A 232 -11.05 -0.83 4.91
N LYS A 233 -9.99 -1.63 5.13
CA LYS A 233 -9.76 -2.34 6.39
C LYS A 233 -9.47 -1.40 7.55
N LEU A 234 -8.73 -0.32 7.30
CA LEU A 234 -8.39 0.68 8.30
C LEU A 234 -9.57 1.63 8.59
N ARG A 235 -10.55 1.72 7.69
CA ARG A 235 -11.65 2.70 7.73
C ARG A 235 -11.13 4.14 7.86
N LYS A 236 -10.12 4.48 7.07
CA LYS A 236 -9.50 5.80 7.04
C LYS A 236 -9.52 6.38 5.65
N GLN A 237 -9.54 7.70 5.54
CA GLN A 237 -9.26 8.38 4.30
C GLN A 237 -7.75 8.37 4.04
N ILE A 238 -7.34 7.95 2.85
CA ILE A 238 -5.94 8.00 2.43
C ILE A 238 -5.83 9.00 1.29
N GLN A 239 -4.90 9.95 1.44
CA GLN A 239 -4.55 10.91 0.40
C GLN A 239 -3.13 10.64 -0.05
N ILE A 240 -2.92 10.48 -1.35
CA ILE A 240 -1.58 10.25 -1.91
C ILE A 240 -1.16 11.52 -2.64
N THR A 241 -0.05 12.12 -2.22
CA THR A 241 0.42 13.42 -2.71
C THR A 241 1.92 13.40 -2.94
N ASP A 242 2.40 14.27 -3.82
CA ASP A 242 3.82 14.44 -4.08
C ASP A 242 4.52 15.15 -2.91
N LEU A 243 5.83 14.94 -2.78
CA LEU A 243 6.68 15.58 -1.79
C LEU A 243 7.99 16.04 -2.45
N PRO A 244 8.49 17.25 -2.20
CA PRO A 244 9.81 17.65 -2.69
C PRO A 244 10.91 16.72 -2.15
N VAL A 245 11.89 16.35 -2.99
CA VAL A 245 13.00 15.45 -2.64
C VAL A 245 13.71 15.89 -1.36
N ALA A 246 13.96 17.20 -1.18
CA ALA A 246 14.59 17.77 0.01
C ALA A 246 13.81 17.54 1.32
N LYS A 247 12.55 17.13 1.25
CA LYS A 247 11.72 16.80 2.42
C LYS A 247 11.59 15.28 2.64
N ASN A 248 12.20 14.46 1.79
CA ASN A 248 12.14 12.99 1.85
C ASN A 248 13.43 12.34 2.37
N GLU A 249 14.37 13.11 2.92
CA GLU A 249 15.73 12.68 3.29
C GLU A 249 15.74 11.44 4.20
N ILE A 250 14.85 11.37 5.19
CA ILE A 250 14.81 10.24 6.12
C ILE A 250 14.37 8.96 5.41
N ALA A 251 13.36 9.04 4.54
CA ALA A 251 12.90 7.87 3.80
C ALA A 251 13.95 7.40 2.78
N ASP A 252 14.65 8.34 2.11
CA ASP A 252 15.76 8.03 1.21
C ASP A 252 16.94 7.36 1.95
N ALA A 253 17.32 7.89 3.11
CA ALA A 253 18.34 7.27 3.95
C ALA A 253 17.95 5.84 4.37
N LEU A 254 16.70 5.63 4.77
CA LEU A 254 16.15 4.32 5.12
C LEU A 254 16.13 3.36 3.92
N SER A 255 15.82 3.84 2.71
CA SER A 255 15.80 3.01 1.49
C SER A 255 17.20 2.54 1.08
N ARG A 256 18.21 3.32 1.47
CA ARG A 256 19.64 3.06 1.25
C ARG A 256 20.34 2.37 2.42
N LEU A 257 19.64 2.07 3.52
CA LEU A 257 20.26 1.58 4.76
C LEU A 257 21.11 0.31 4.55
N SER A 258 20.71 -0.56 3.63
CA SER A 258 21.49 -1.76 3.28
C SER A 258 22.80 -1.50 2.54
N ARG A 259 23.00 -0.29 2.01
CA ARG A 259 24.31 0.21 1.56
C ARG A 259 25.08 0.96 2.65
N ALA A 260 24.42 1.39 3.73
CA ALA A 260 24.97 2.27 4.76
C ALA A 260 25.43 1.54 6.05
N GLY A 261 25.27 0.21 6.15
CA GLY A 261 25.75 -0.50 7.34
C GLY A 261 25.10 -1.84 7.68
N ASP A 262 24.19 -2.40 6.86
CA ASP A 262 23.66 -3.77 7.09
C ASP A 262 24.70 -4.87 6.76
N CYS A 263 25.98 -4.62 7.01
CA CYS A 263 27.03 -5.61 6.88
C CYS A 263 26.88 -6.63 8.01
N LYS A 264 26.32 -7.81 7.70
CA LYS A 264 26.42 -8.96 8.59
C LYS A 264 27.87 -9.45 8.57
N LEU A 265 28.51 -9.54 9.73
CA LEU A 265 29.79 -10.25 9.84
C LEU A 265 29.58 -11.71 9.40
N LYS A 266 30.48 -12.29 8.60
CA LYS A 266 30.37 -13.72 8.26
C LYS A 266 30.39 -14.54 9.56
N GLU A 267 29.46 -15.48 9.69
CA GLU A 267 29.29 -16.27 10.93
C GLU A 267 30.58 -16.98 11.36
N LYS A 268 31.37 -17.49 10.40
CA LYS A 268 32.71 -18.06 10.65
C LYS A 268 33.67 -17.06 11.30
N VAL A 269 33.64 -15.79 10.87
CA VAL A 269 34.49 -14.73 11.41
C VAL A 269 34.01 -14.33 12.81
N PHE A 270 32.69 -14.22 13.00
CA PHE A 270 32.10 -14.00 14.32
C PHE A 270 32.53 -15.09 15.33
N GLN A 271 32.37 -16.36 14.96
CA GLN A 271 32.79 -17.50 15.79
C GLN A 271 34.29 -17.47 16.10
N GLN A 272 35.12 -17.11 15.12
CA GLN A 272 36.56 -16.98 15.32
C GLN A 272 36.92 -15.86 16.30
N ILE A 273 36.28 -14.69 16.21
CA ILE A 273 36.47 -13.58 17.16
C ILE A 273 36.05 -13.99 18.56
N CYS A 274 34.86 -14.60 18.72
CA CYS A 274 34.38 -15.08 20.01
C CYS A 274 35.33 -16.08 20.64
N HIS A 275 35.89 -17.00 19.84
CA HIS A 275 36.86 -17.98 20.32
C HIS A 275 38.20 -17.33 20.73
N GLN A 276 38.75 -16.45 19.88
CA GLN A 276 40.05 -15.80 20.13
C GLN A 276 40.01 -14.84 21.33
N MET A 277 38.89 -14.14 21.53
CA MET A 277 38.72 -13.16 22.61
C MET A 277 38.05 -13.75 23.86
N ASN A 278 37.75 -15.05 23.87
CA ASN A 278 37.03 -15.73 24.95
C ASN A 278 35.70 -15.04 25.31
N LEU A 279 34.94 -14.59 24.30
CA LEU A 279 33.65 -13.91 24.44
C LEU A 279 32.50 -14.89 24.21
N ASN A 280 31.49 -14.86 25.06
CA ASN A 280 30.25 -15.63 24.89
C ASN A 280 29.01 -14.70 24.91
N PRO A 281 28.80 -13.90 23.84
CA PRO A 281 27.68 -12.98 23.80
C PRO A 281 26.35 -13.75 23.71
N THR A 282 25.39 -13.40 24.56
CA THR A 282 24.08 -14.07 24.67
C THR A 282 22.98 -13.35 23.90
N ILE A 283 23.25 -12.13 23.43
CA ILE A 283 22.32 -11.28 22.74
C ILE A 283 23.02 -10.43 21.66
N ASP A 284 22.37 -10.26 20.52
CA ASP A 284 22.83 -9.41 19.42
C ASP A 284 22.00 -8.13 19.35
N LEU A 285 22.65 -6.98 19.49
CA LEU A 285 22.01 -5.68 19.57
C LEU A 285 22.16 -4.90 18.29
N LEU A 286 21.12 -4.14 17.97
CA LEU A 286 21.02 -3.32 16.77
C LEU A 286 21.02 -4.15 15.48
N SER A 287 20.60 -5.41 15.58
CA SER A 287 20.39 -6.32 14.46
C SER A 287 18.90 -6.58 14.19
N GLN A 288 18.62 -7.11 13.02
CA GLN A 288 17.31 -7.46 12.48
C GLN A 288 17.26 -8.97 12.19
N HIS A 289 16.06 -9.51 11.97
CA HIS A 289 15.82 -10.94 11.70
C HIS A 289 16.69 -11.57 10.59
N PHE A 290 17.19 -10.79 9.64
CA PHE A 290 18.00 -11.33 8.53
C PHE A 290 19.50 -11.13 8.71
N ASN A 291 19.94 -10.26 9.63
CA ASN A 291 21.36 -9.98 9.88
C ASN A 291 21.79 -10.29 11.33
N ASN A 292 20.93 -10.89 12.15
CA ASN A 292 21.30 -11.33 13.49
C ASN A 292 22.34 -12.46 13.45
N LEU A 293 23.30 -12.40 14.37
CA LEU A 293 24.33 -13.41 14.60
C LEU A 293 23.98 -14.35 15.76
N LEU A 294 23.03 -13.95 16.61
CA LEU A 294 22.56 -14.71 17.75
C LEU A 294 21.04 -14.93 17.67
N PRO A 295 20.52 -16.05 18.19
CA PRO A 295 19.08 -16.31 18.20
C PRO A 295 18.26 -15.26 18.98
N ARG A 296 18.84 -14.73 20.05
CA ARG A 296 18.29 -13.60 20.81
C ARG A 296 18.87 -12.31 20.26
N PHE A 297 18.01 -11.43 19.76
CA PHE A 297 18.44 -10.13 19.24
C PHE A 297 17.46 -9.01 19.55
N MET A 298 17.97 -7.78 19.64
CA MET A 298 17.19 -6.56 19.77
C MET A 298 17.43 -5.64 18.58
N SER A 299 16.35 -5.11 18.03
CA SER A 299 16.39 -4.18 16.92
C SER A 299 16.10 -2.75 17.38
N THR A 300 16.56 -1.77 16.61
CA THR A 300 16.14 -0.36 16.78
C THR A 300 14.69 -0.12 16.36
N LEU A 301 14.16 -1.00 15.51
CA LEU A 301 12.82 -0.90 14.93
C LEU A 301 12.08 -2.23 15.10
N ARG A 302 10.77 -2.15 15.37
CA ARG A 302 9.94 -3.34 15.53
C ARG A 302 9.86 -4.16 14.25
N GLY A 303 10.14 -5.46 14.35
CA GLY A 303 10.21 -6.43 13.27
C GLY A 303 9.52 -7.75 13.63
N HIS A 304 10.15 -8.88 13.27
CA HIS A 304 9.70 -10.23 13.59
C HIS A 304 10.84 -11.01 14.24
N GLY A 305 10.62 -11.54 15.46
CA GLY A 305 11.58 -12.40 16.15
C GLY A 305 12.54 -11.70 17.11
N GLU A 306 12.53 -10.37 17.19
CA GLU A 306 13.29 -9.63 18.20
C GLU A 306 12.72 -9.85 19.62
N ILE A 307 13.59 -9.90 20.62
CA ILE A 307 13.17 -10.06 22.02
C ILE A 307 12.73 -8.74 22.66
N ALA A 308 13.22 -7.61 22.13
CA ALA A 308 12.84 -6.26 22.52
C ALA A 308 13.15 -5.27 21.40
N ILE A 309 12.53 -4.09 21.48
CA ILE A 309 12.77 -2.95 20.60
C ILE A 309 13.52 -1.86 21.36
N ASP A 310 14.16 -0.96 20.61
CA ASP A 310 14.88 0.19 21.16
C ASP A 310 16.06 -0.22 22.05
N ALA A 311 16.99 -0.99 21.46
CA ALA A 311 18.19 -1.47 22.14
C ALA A 311 19.05 -0.35 22.78
N LEU A 312 18.88 0.90 22.33
CA LEU A 312 19.58 2.06 22.90
C LEU A 312 18.96 2.55 24.22
N SER A 313 17.68 2.32 24.50
CA SER A 313 17.03 2.74 25.77
C SER A 313 17.06 1.70 26.89
N GLN A 314 17.43 0.46 26.59
CA GLN A 314 17.48 -0.65 27.56
C GLN A 314 18.76 -0.61 28.41
N THR A 315 18.66 -0.72 29.74
CA THR A 315 19.83 -0.76 30.64
C THR A 315 20.57 -2.11 30.55
N GLN A 316 21.86 -2.09 30.19
CA GLN A 316 22.66 -3.31 30.02
C GLN A 316 23.51 -3.61 31.25
N LYS A 317 22.96 -4.31 32.25
CA LYS A 317 23.71 -4.56 33.51
C LYS A 317 24.11 -6.01 33.79
N GLN A 318 23.65 -7.01 33.03
CA GLN A 318 23.83 -8.42 33.43
C GLN A 318 24.10 -9.44 32.32
N GLU A 319 24.16 -9.06 31.03
CA GLU A 319 24.49 -10.01 29.95
C GLU A 319 25.48 -9.43 28.92
N LEU A 320 26.36 -10.28 28.38
CA LEU A 320 27.34 -9.88 27.39
C LEU A 320 26.66 -9.73 26.02
N SER A 321 26.73 -8.53 25.47
CA SER A 321 26.05 -8.17 24.22
C SER A 321 27.02 -8.08 23.05
N TRP A 322 26.64 -8.61 21.89
CA TRP A 322 27.29 -8.30 20.62
C TRP A 322 26.63 -7.05 20.01
N ILE A 323 27.41 -6.10 19.51
CA ILE A 323 26.88 -4.87 18.91
C ILE A 323 27.61 -4.58 17.60
N HIS A 324 26.85 -4.51 16.51
CA HIS A 324 27.36 -4.07 15.21
C HIS A 324 26.40 -3.01 14.63
N PRO A 325 26.51 -1.75 15.11
CA PRO A 325 25.54 -0.71 14.74
C PRO A 325 25.72 -0.28 13.28
N PRO A 326 24.62 0.06 12.57
CA PRO A 326 24.70 0.87 11.36
C PRO A 326 25.55 2.13 11.59
N ILE A 327 26.33 2.54 10.59
CA ILE A 327 27.23 3.71 10.69
C ILE A 327 26.52 4.96 11.24
N PRO A 328 25.28 5.30 10.82
CA PRO A 328 24.57 6.47 11.35
C PRO A 328 24.25 6.39 12.86
N LEU A 329 24.23 5.20 13.45
CA LEU A 329 23.92 4.97 14.86
C LEU A 329 25.15 4.90 15.76
N LEU A 330 26.36 4.88 15.19
CA LEU A 330 27.62 4.89 15.94
C LEU A 330 27.68 6.01 16.99
N PRO A 331 27.34 7.28 16.69
CA PRO A 331 27.40 8.34 17.69
C PRO A 331 26.48 8.09 18.89
N ALA A 332 25.28 7.55 18.67
CA ALA A 332 24.31 7.27 19.73
C ALA A 332 24.75 6.10 20.62
N VAL A 333 25.33 5.06 20.02
CA VAL A 333 25.90 3.91 20.75
C VAL A 333 27.06 4.35 21.63
N LEU A 334 27.98 5.14 21.08
CA LEU A 334 29.14 5.65 21.83
C LEU A 334 28.72 6.58 22.97
N LYS A 335 27.68 7.40 22.76
CA LYS A 335 27.11 8.24 23.81
C LYS A 335 26.56 7.39 24.96
N LYS A 336 25.79 6.34 24.66
CA LYS A 336 25.22 5.45 25.68
C LYS A 336 26.30 4.80 26.55
N PHE A 337 27.33 4.22 25.92
CA PHE A 337 28.44 3.60 26.67
C PHE A 337 29.27 4.57 27.51
N ARG A 338 29.13 5.88 27.29
CA ARG A 338 29.75 6.91 28.13
C ARG A 338 28.85 7.31 29.31
N GLU A 339 27.54 7.14 29.16
CA GLU A 339 26.52 7.51 30.16
C GLU A 339 26.15 6.34 31.09
N GLU A 340 26.41 5.10 30.69
CA GLU A 340 26.40 3.88 31.52
C GLU A 340 27.75 3.66 32.23
#